data_AF-A0A1H8HF01-F1
#
_entry.id   AF-A0A1H8HF01-F1
#
_cell.length_a   1.000
_cell.length_b   1.000
_cell.length_c   1.000
_cell.angle_alpha   90.00
_cell.angle_beta   90.00
_cell.angle_gamma   90.00
#
_symmetry.space_group_name_H-M   'P 1'
#
loop_
_entity.id
_entity.type
_entity.pdbx_description
1 polymer ?
#
loop_
_entity_poly.entity_id
_entity_poly.type
_entity_poly.pdbx_seq_one_letter_code
_entity_poly.pdbx_strand_id
1 'polypeptide(L)'
;MSFGWVLDGLVVFGGLSGWAGAFISYREWQKTKRKIAMLTDASQAAEVLPAWYTSRMMNDHWTFGLLTETGQMVVINRITALSDDARWIDVELAESDVLNWLPKDYPAKFIFAVGPERTSASLQISKIVAAVDLMNS
;
A
#
# COMPACT_ATOMS: atom_id res chain seq x y z
N MET A 1 43.20 29.31 40.73
CA MET A 1 41.83 28.82 40.46
C MET A 1 41.83 28.22 39.06
N SER A 2 41.70 26.90 38.96
CA SER A 2 41.79 26.16 37.68
C SER A 2 40.40 26.05 37.05
N PHE A 3 40.16 26.83 35.98
CA PHE A 3 38.90 26.88 35.24
C PHE A 3 38.91 25.99 33.98
N GLY A 4 40.00 25.27 33.71
CA GLY A 4 40.20 24.49 32.48
C GLY A 4 39.35 23.20 32.41
N TRP A 5 39.21 22.48 33.53
CA TRP A 5 38.51 21.19 33.57
C TRP A 5 37.01 21.28 33.26
N VAL A 6 36.38 22.44 33.50
CA VAL A 6 34.95 22.66 33.22
C VAL A 6 34.71 22.91 31.72
N LEU A 7 35.63 23.61 31.06
CA LEU A 7 35.61 23.84 29.61
C LEU A 7 35.85 22.54 28.84
N ASP A 8 36.81 21.72 29.28
CA ASP A 8 37.10 20.43 28.67
C ASP A 8 35.91 19.45 28.79
N GLY A 9 35.24 19.44 29.94
CA GLY A 9 34.02 18.65 30.13
C GLY A 9 32.90 19.06 29.16
N LEU A 10 32.66 20.36 29.01
CA LEU A 10 31.57 20.88 28.17
C LEU A 10 31.78 20.58 26.67
N VAL A 11 33.02 20.59 26.18
CA VAL A 11 33.36 20.21 24.80
C VAL A 11 33.16 18.71 24.57
N VAL A 12 33.52 17.87 25.55
CA VAL A 12 33.31 16.41 25.46
C VAL A 12 31.82 16.06 25.48
N PHE A 13 31.02 16.69 26.36
CA PHE A 13 29.57 16.48 26.38
C PHE A 13 28.87 17.04 25.12
N GLY A 14 29.28 18.21 24.62
CA GLY A 14 28.78 18.79 23.37
C GLY A 14 29.13 17.94 22.14
N GLY A 15 30.34 17.40 22.08
CA GLY A 15 30.77 16.48 21.04
C GLY A 15 29.97 15.17 21.07
N LEU A 16 29.85 14.53 22.23
CA LEU A 16 29.13 13.25 22.36
C LEU A 16 27.64 13.36 22.01
N SER A 17 26.99 14.45 22.44
CA SER A 17 25.58 14.71 22.11
C SER A 17 25.35 14.98 20.62
N GLY A 18 26.26 15.71 19.96
CA GLY A 18 26.23 15.94 18.51
C GLY A 18 26.37 14.65 17.70
N TRP A 19 27.26 13.74 18.10
CA TRP A 19 27.45 12.45 17.44
C TRP A 19 26.26 11.51 17.64
N ALA A 20 25.67 11.47 18.85
CA ALA A 20 24.47 10.69 19.10
C ALA A 20 23.28 11.17 18.26
N GLY A 21 23.07 12.50 18.17
CA GLY A 21 22.04 13.10 17.33
C GLY A 21 22.24 12.80 15.84
N ALA A 22 23.47 12.90 15.35
CA ALA A 22 23.80 12.57 13.97
C ALA A 22 23.57 11.08 13.64
N PHE A 23 23.90 10.18 14.57
CA PHE A 23 23.68 8.74 14.39
C PHE A 23 22.19 8.38 14.36
N ILE A 24 21.39 8.94 15.28
CA ILE A 24 19.93 8.72 15.30
C ILE A 24 19.30 9.30 14.03
N SER A 25 19.67 10.53 13.65
CA SER A 25 19.20 11.17 12.43
C SER A 25 19.57 10.37 11.17
N TYR A 26 20.79 9.83 11.12
CA TYR A 26 21.21 8.95 10.03
C TYR A 26 20.39 7.67 9.95
N ARG A 27 20.09 7.02 11.08
CA ARG A 27 19.24 5.82 11.11
C ARG A 27 17.81 6.11 10.65
N GLU A 28 17.23 7.23 11.09
CA GLU A 28 15.90 7.65 10.61
C GLU A 28 15.92 8.01 9.13
N TRP A 29 16.98 8.66 8.65
CA TRP A 29 17.14 8.92 7.22
C TRP A 29 17.24 7.63 6.40
N GLN A 30 17.97 6.61 6.88
CA GLN A 30 18.04 5.32 6.20
C GLN A 30 16.68 4.61 6.14
N LYS A 31 15.86 4.71 7.20
CA LYS A 31 14.48 4.19 7.18
C LYS A 31 13.59 4.92 6.17
N THR A 32 13.67 6.25 6.12
CA THR A 32 12.91 7.07 5.15
C THR A 32 13.39 6.89 3.70
N LYS A 33 14.66 6.53 3.50
CA LYS A 33 15.24 6.25 2.17
C LYS A 33 14.97 4.84 1.65
N ARG A 34 14.37 3.95 2.45
CA ARG A 34 14.02 2.61 1.98
C ARG A 34 12.96 2.78 0.89
N LYS A 35 13.35 2.51 -0.36
CA LYS A 35 12.43 2.56 -1.50
C LYS A 35 11.37 1.48 -1.26
N ILE A 36 10.11 1.89 -1.23
CA ILE A 36 8.98 0.97 -1.20
C ILE A 36 9.05 0.15 -2.48
N ALA A 37 9.39 -1.13 -2.35
CA ALA A 37 9.44 -2.06 -3.47
C ALA A 37 8.05 -2.66 -3.69
N MET A 38 7.63 -2.77 -4.95
CA MET A 38 6.41 -3.49 -5.32
C MET A 38 6.75 -4.97 -5.49
N LEU A 39 6.19 -5.79 -4.61
CA LEU A 39 6.29 -7.25 -4.62
C LEU A 39 5.23 -7.81 -5.56
N THR A 40 5.66 -8.58 -6.54
CA THR A 40 4.78 -9.29 -7.48
C THR A 40 4.50 -10.73 -7.04
N ASP A 41 5.17 -11.21 -5.99
CA ASP A 41 5.05 -12.58 -5.50
C ASP A 41 4.11 -12.65 -4.28
N ALA A 42 3.00 -13.38 -4.43
CA ALA A 42 1.97 -13.54 -3.41
C ALA A 42 2.49 -14.22 -2.12
N SER A 43 3.59 -15.00 -2.19
CA SER A 43 4.13 -15.68 -1.01
C SER A 43 4.73 -14.71 0.02
N GLN A 44 5.11 -13.51 -0.40
CA GLN A 44 5.61 -12.45 0.50
C GLN A 44 4.50 -11.52 1.02
N ALA A 45 3.28 -11.64 0.47
CA ALA A 45 2.13 -10.82 0.83
C ALA A 45 1.34 -11.32 2.05
N ALA A 46 1.73 -12.47 2.61
CA ALA A 46 0.94 -13.24 3.57
C ALA A 46 0.78 -12.60 4.97
N GLU A 47 1.51 -11.54 5.29
CA GLU A 47 1.53 -10.97 6.65
C GLU A 47 0.53 -9.83 6.88
N VAL A 48 -0.08 -9.25 5.82
CA VAL A 48 -0.77 -7.95 5.95
C VAL A 48 -2.24 -7.93 5.49
N LEU A 49 -2.71 -8.99 4.84
CA LEU A 49 -4.11 -9.13 4.41
C LEU A 49 -4.64 -10.54 4.71
N PRO A 50 -5.98 -10.75 4.78
CA PRO A 50 -6.53 -12.10 4.85
C PRO A 50 -5.98 -12.93 3.68
N ALA A 51 -5.21 -13.97 3.99
CA ALA A 51 -4.35 -14.67 3.02
C ALA A 51 -5.09 -15.20 1.77
N TRP A 52 -6.37 -15.52 1.88
CA TRP A 52 -7.20 -16.00 0.77
C TRP A 52 -7.49 -14.91 -0.28
N TYR A 53 -7.62 -13.65 0.15
CA TYR A 53 -7.97 -12.50 -0.70
C TYR A 53 -6.80 -12.15 -1.62
N THR A 54 -5.60 -12.00 -1.06
CA THR A 54 -4.43 -11.59 -1.82
C THR A 54 -3.90 -12.71 -2.71
N SER A 55 -3.89 -13.96 -2.22
CA SER A 55 -3.39 -15.08 -3.02
C SER A 55 -4.24 -15.33 -4.26
N ARG A 56 -5.57 -15.27 -4.14
CA ARG A 56 -6.45 -15.54 -5.28
C ARG A 56 -6.47 -14.37 -6.25
N MET A 57 -6.59 -13.14 -5.75
CA MET A 57 -6.64 -11.96 -6.61
C MET A 57 -5.30 -11.61 -7.28
N MET A 58 -4.16 -12.12 -6.80
CA MET A 58 -2.88 -11.99 -7.50
C MET A 58 -2.66 -13.08 -8.55
N ASN A 59 -3.21 -14.27 -8.35
CA ASN A 59 -2.97 -15.43 -9.23
C ASN A 59 -4.03 -15.57 -10.33
N ASP A 60 -5.29 -15.25 -10.04
CA ASP A 60 -6.40 -15.41 -10.98
C ASP A 60 -6.72 -14.08 -11.66
N HIS A 61 -6.96 -14.12 -12.98
CA HIS A 61 -7.54 -12.99 -13.71
C HIS A 61 -9.07 -13.15 -13.69
N TRP A 62 -9.73 -12.40 -12.81
CA TRP A 62 -11.15 -12.60 -12.48
C TRP A 62 -11.80 -11.30 -11.97
N THR A 63 -13.12 -11.16 -12.03
CA THR A 63 -13.76 -9.90 -11.63
C THR A 63 -14.00 -9.85 -10.12
N PHE A 64 -13.36 -8.88 -9.46
CA PHE A 64 -13.46 -8.65 -8.03
C PHE A 64 -13.91 -7.22 -7.72
N GLY A 65 -14.62 -7.05 -6.61
CA GLY A 65 -15.06 -5.76 -6.11
C GLY A 65 -14.34 -5.41 -4.80
N LEU A 66 -13.71 -4.24 -4.76
CA LEU A 66 -13.07 -3.69 -3.57
C LEU A 66 -13.92 -2.55 -3.01
N LEU A 67 -14.55 -2.79 -1.86
CA LEU A 67 -15.38 -1.79 -1.19
C LEU A 67 -14.49 -0.82 -0.41
N THR A 68 -14.60 0.47 -0.71
CA THR A 68 -13.84 1.52 -0.02
C THR A 68 -14.57 2.04 1.21
N GLU A 69 -13.84 2.72 2.11
CA GLU A 69 -14.42 3.46 3.25
C GLU A 69 -15.45 4.52 2.81
N THR A 70 -15.36 5.02 1.57
CA THR A 70 -16.30 5.99 1.00
C THR A 70 -17.58 5.34 0.47
N GLY A 71 -17.72 4.02 0.58
CA GLY A 71 -18.87 3.26 0.07
C GLY A 71 -18.86 3.04 -1.44
N GLN A 72 -17.72 3.29 -2.11
CA GLN A 72 -17.55 3.05 -3.54
C GLN A 72 -16.94 1.67 -3.76
N MET A 73 -17.29 1.03 -4.87
CA MET A 73 -16.75 -0.27 -5.22
C MET A 73 -15.80 -0.14 -6.39
N VAL A 74 -14.49 -0.33 -6.15
CA VAL A 74 -13.50 -0.37 -7.22
C VAL A 74 -13.51 -1.77 -7.80
N VAL A 75 -13.78 -1.88 -9.11
CA VAL A 75 -13.87 -3.16 -9.80
C VAL A 75 -12.53 -3.46 -10.45
N ILE A 76 -11.95 -4.61 -10.12
CA ILE A 76 -10.63 -5.03 -10.57
C ILE A 76 -10.68 -6.42 -11.21
N ASN A 77 -9.74 -6.69 -12.11
CA ASN A 77 -9.47 -8.01 -12.67
C ASN A 77 -8.44 -8.79 -11.85
N ARG A 78 -7.50 -8.09 -11.20
CA ARG A 78 -6.47 -8.68 -10.33
C ARG A 78 -5.67 -7.61 -9.60
N ILE A 79 -4.94 -8.06 -8.58
CA ILE A 79 -3.85 -7.32 -7.94
C ILE A 79 -2.56 -7.69 -8.70
N THR A 80 -1.84 -6.68 -9.20
CA THR A 80 -0.61 -6.89 -9.96
C THR A 80 0.63 -6.79 -9.08
N ALA A 81 0.59 -5.98 -8.03
CA ALA A 81 1.67 -5.90 -7.05
C ALA A 81 1.17 -5.44 -5.68
N LEU A 82 1.95 -5.77 -4.65
CA LEU A 82 1.78 -5.32 -3.28
C LEU A 82 3.05 -4.61 -2.83
N SER A 83 2.93 -3.41 -2.26
CA SER A 83 4.07 -2.74 -1.63
C SER A 83 4.70 -3.57 -0.50
N ASP A 84 6.01 -3.46 -0.34
CA ASP A 84 6.78 -4.12 0.74
C ASP A 84 6.41 -3.64 2.15
N ASP A 85 5.87 -2.42 2.27
CA ASP A 85 5.27 -1.88 3.49
C ASP A 85 3.78 -2.26 3.65
N ALA A 86 3.23 -2.94 2.64
CA ALA A 86 1.87 -3.41 2.51
C ALA A 86 0.81 -2.33 2.79
N ARG A 87 1.11 -1.09 2.40
CA ARG A 87 0.15 0.03 2.45
C ARG A 87 -0.56 0.25 1.13
N TRP A 88 0.07 -0.15 0.04
CA TRP A 88 -0.36 0.05 -1.33
C TRP A 88 -0.46 -1.27 -2.09
N ILE A 89 -1.46 -1.35 -2.96
CA ILE A 89 -1.58 -2.37 -3.99
C ILE A 89 -1.66 -1.70 -5.35
N ASP A 90 -1.02 -2.30 -6.32
CA ASP A 90 -1.28 -2.03 -7.72
C ASP A 90 -2.30 -3.04 -8.23
N VAL A 91 -3.28 -2.54 -8.97
CA VAL A 91 -4.40 -3.32 -9.48
C VAL A 91 -4.62 -3.06 -10.96
N GLU A 92 -5.22 -4.04 -11.61
CA GLU A 92 -5.77 -3.92 -12.94
C GLU A 92 -7.28 -3.70 -12.81
N LEU A 93 -7.76 -2.50 -13.11
CA LEU A 93 -9.18 -2.14 -13.13
C LEU A 93 -9.92 -2.89 -14.24
N ALA A 94 -11.14 -3.31 -13.95
CA ALA A 94 -12.03 -3.89 -14.94
C ALA A 94 -12.70 -2.80 -15.79
N GLU A 95 -13.08 -3.15 -17.01
CA GLU A 95 -13.93 -2.33 -17.87
C GLU A 95 -15.39 -2.34 -17.37
N SER A 96 -16.15 -1.29 -17.72
CA SER A 96 -17.52 -1.11 -17.23
C SER A 96 -18.51 -2.15 -17.75
N ASP A 97 -18.22 -2.76 -18.90
CA ASP A 97 -19.06 -3.74 -19.58
C ASP A 97 -19.09 -5.10 -18.87
N VAL A 98 -18.07 -5.41 -18.06
CA VAL A 98 -17.97 -6.63 -17.25
C VAL A 98 -19.17 -6.80 -16.32
N LEU A 99 -19.78 -5.70 -15.88
CA LEU A 99 -20.95 -5.70 -15.00
C LEU A 99 -22.26 -5.40 -15.74
N ASN A 100 -22.32 -5.57 -17.07
CA ASN A 100 -23.57 -5.36 -17.84
C ASN A 100 -24.73 -6.27 -17.43
N TRP A 101 -24.45 -7.37 -16.73
CA TRP A 101 -25.46 -8.28 -16.18
C TRP A 101 -26.13 -7.73 -14.91
N LEU A 102 -25.53 -6.73 -14.24
CA LEU A 102 -26.15 -6.07 -13.10
C LEU A 102 -27.27 -5.12 -13.54
N PRO A 103 -28.35 -5.01 -12.75
CA PRO A 103 -29.37 -3.99 -12.96
C PRO A 103 -28.76 -2.58 -12.95
N LYS A 104 -29.18 -1.70 -13.86
CA LYS A 104 -28.67 -0.32 -13.96
C LYS A 104 -29.01 0.53 -12.74
N ASP A 105 -30.03 0.13 -11.98
CA ASP A 105 -30.49 0.75 -10.74
C ASP A 105 -29.86 0.12 -9.49
N TYR A 106 -28.85 -0.74 -9.65
CA TYR A 106 -28.14 -1.34 -8.52
C TYR A 106 -27.58 -0.22 -7.61
N PRO A 107 -27.86 -0.25 -6.29
CA PRO A 107 -27.61 0.87 -5.39
C PRO A 107 -26.13 0.96 -4.94
N ALA A 108 -25.18 0.72 -5.84
CA ALA A 108 -23.75 0.84 -5.57
C ALA A 108 -23.06 1.73 -6.61
N LYS A 109 -22.08 2.50 -6.15
CA LYS A 109 -21.25 3.33 -7.02
C LYS A 109 -19.99 2.58 -7.40
N PHE A 110 -19.95 2.09 -8.63
CA PHE A 110 -18.79 1.39 -9.17
C PHE A 110 -17.76 2.35 -9.75
N ILE A 111 -16.49 1.99 -9.61
CA ILE A 111 -15.34 2.64 -10.23
C ILE A 111 -14.68 1.61 -11.15
N PHE A 112 -14.54 1.97 -12.42
CA PHE A 112 -13.97 1.13 -13.47
C PHE A 112 -12.77 1.82 -14.13
N ALA A 113 -12.10 1.09 -15.03
CA ALA A 113 -11.16 1.68 -15.96
C ALA A 113 -11.83 2.79 -16.79
N VAL A 114 -11.08 3.85 -17.09
CA VAL A 114 -11.56 4.94 -17.95
C VAL A 114 -11.70 4.48 -19.41
N GLY A 115 -10.93 3.46 -19.79
CA GLY A 115 -10.96 2.82 -21.09
C GLY A 115 -9.98 1.64 -21.15
N PRO A 116 -9.99 0.86 -22.24
CA PRO A 116 -9.27 -0.41 -22.35
C PRO A 116 -7.75 -0.29 -22.17
N GLU A 117 -7.16 0.85 -22.54
CA GLU A 117 -5.72 1.11 -22.42
C GLU A 117 -5.32 1.75 -21.07
N ARG A 118 -6.28 1.95 -20.16
CA ARG A 118 -6.12 2.71 -18.91
C ARG A 118 -6.67 1.94 -17.72
N THR A 119 -6.14 0.73 -17.52
CA THR A 119 -6.58 -0.20 -16.47
C THR A 119 -5.71 -0.16 -15.21
N SER A 120 -4.48 0.36 -15.27
CA SER A 120 -3.61 0.38 -14.08
C SER A 120 -4.04 1.44 -13.05
N ALA A 121 -4.15 1.04 -11.79
CA ALA A 121 -4.35 1.95 -10.67
C ALA A 121 -3.62 1.47 -9.42
N SER A 122 -3.28 2.41 -8.53
CA SER A 122 -2.74 2.10 -7.20
C SER A 122 -3.76 2.48 -6.13
N LEU A 123 -4.00 1.59 -5.18
CA LEU A 123 -4.96 1.77 -4.10
C LEU A 123 -4.27 1.63 -2.76
N GLN A 124 -4.72 2.43 -1.79
CA GLN A 124 -4.27 2.31 -0.42
C GLN A 124 -5.10 1.25 0.29
N ILE A 125 -4.42 0.24 0.86
CA ILE A 125 -5.06 -0.90 1.52
C ILE A 125 -5.93 -0.45 2.71
N SER A 126 -5.46 0.53 3.47
CA SER A 126 -6.21 1.06 4.62
C SER A 126 -7.55 1.70 4.25
N LYS A 127 -7.82 1.91 2.96
CA LYS A 127 -9.09 2.44 2.46
C LYS A 127 -10.05 1.36 1.97
N ILE A 128 -9.65 0.10 1.99
CA ILE A 128 -10.45 -1.05 1.58
C ILE A 128 -11.06 -1.69 2.83
N VAL A 129 -12.39 -1.75 2.86
CA VAL A 129 -13.18 -2.30 3.98
C VAL A 129 -13.51 -3.76 3.74
N ALA A 130 -13.84 -4.12 2.50
CA ALA A 130 -14.24 -5.47 2.14
C ALA A 130 -13.87 -5.77 0.68
N ALA A 131 -13.85 -7.06 0.39
CA ALA A 131 -13.63 -7.57 -0.93
C ALA A 131 -14.60 -8.69 -1.26
N VAL A 132 -15.11 -8.67 -2.49
CA VAL A 132 -16.12 -9.61 -2.97
C VAL A 132 -15.77 -10.14 -4.35
N ASP A 133 -16.19 -11.37 -4.60
CA ASP A 133 -16.22 -11.93 -5.95
C ASP A 133 -17.46 -11.37 -6.66
N LEU A 134 -17.27 -10.80 -7.85
CA LEU A 134 -18.34 -10.19 -8.65
C LEU A 134 -18.66 -11.01 -9.89
N MET A 135 -18.02 -12.16 -10.12
CA MET A 135 -18.34 -12.96 -11.28
C MET A 135 -19.63 -13.75 -11.06
N ASN A 136 -20.44 -13.84 -12.12
CA ASN A 136 -21.59 -14.71 -12.17
C ASN A 136 -21.16 -16.08 -12.73
N SER A 137 -21.50 -17.17 -12.02
CA SER A 137 -21.27 -18.56 -12.48
C SER A 137 -22.30 -19.01 -13.50
#